data_AF-A0A7C3QNJ9-F1
#
_entry.id   AF-A0A7C3QNJ9-F1
#
_cell.length_a   1.000
_cell.length_b   1.000
_cell.length_c   1.000
_cell.angle_alpha   90.00
_cell.angle_beta   90.00
_cell.angle_gamma   90.00
#
_symmetry.space_group_name_H-M   'P 1'
#
loop_
_entity.id
_entity.type
_entity.pdbx_description
1 polymer ?
#
loop_
_entity_poly.entity_id
_entity_poly.type
_entity_poly.pdbx_seq_one_letter_code
_entity_poly.pdbx_strand_id
1 'polypeptide(L)' 'MGTYHHKKILLDYANNKITIEMAVGHILQHLDKLYELQTTTNINRYEIRGKIDALEKVVADLRLEAARLNN' A
#
# COMPACT_ATOMS: atom_id res chain seq x y z
N MET A 1 8.54 -14.48 -7.76
CA MET A 1 9.52 -13.69 -8.54
C MET A 1 10.15 -12.68 -7.60
N GLY A 2 11.39 -12.95 -7.17
CA GLY A 2 12.04 -12.25 -6.07
C GLY A 2 12.35 -10.80 -6.38
N THR A 3 12.10 -9.94 -5.40
CA THR A 3 12.70 -8.62 -5.24
C THR A 3 14.22 -8.74 -5.36
N TYR A 4 14.78 -8.52 -6.55
CA TYR A 4 16.22 -8.31 -6.69
C TYR A 4 16.58 -7.10 -5.82
N HIS A 5 17.26 -7.36 -4.71
CA HIS A 5 17.50 -6.36 -3.67
C HIS A 5 18.29 -5.17 -4.24
N HIS A 6 17.77 -3.96 -4.10
CA HIS A 6 18.43 -2.71 -4.50
C HIS A 6 19.93 -2.66 -4.13
N LYS A 7 20.29 -3.16 -2.94
CA LYS A 7 21.68 -3.28 -2.47
C LYS A 7 22.56 -4.11 -3.42
N LYS A 8 22.03 -5.17 -4.00
CA LYS A 8 22.72 -6.02 -4.96
C LYS A 8 22.96 -5.29 -6.29
N ILE A 9 21.98 -4.53 -6.79
CA ILE A 9 22.13 -3.74 -8.02
C ILE A 9 23.22 -2.68 -7.85
N LEU A 10 23.22 -1.95 -6.73
CA LEU A 10 24.27 -0.97 -6.46
C LEU A 10 25.64 -1.63 -6.30
N LEU A 11 25.70 -2.79 -5.65
CA LEU A 11 26.92 -3.56 -5.48
C LEU A 11 27.45 -4.09 -6.83
N ASP A 12 26.56 -4.61 -7.68
CA ASP A 12 26.91 -5.13 -9.00
C ASP A 12 27.36 -3.98 -9.93
N TYR A 13 26.76 -2.80 -9.83
CA TYR A 13 27.21 -1.60 -10.54
C TYR A 13 28.59 -1.14 -10.05
N ALA A 14 28.79 -1.05 -8.74
CA ALA A 14 30.08 -0.65 -8.15
C ALA A 14 31.21 -1.63 -8.48
N ASN A 15 30.89 -2.91 -8.70
CA ASN A 15 31.82 -3.94 -9.12
C ASN A 15 31.91 -4.13 -10.65
N ASN A 16 31.38 -3.18 -11.44
CA ASN A 16 31.37 -3.23 -12.92
C ASN A 16 30.75 -4.51 -13.52
N LYS A 17 29.86 -5.19 -12.78
CA LYS A 17 29.14 -6.39 -13.26
C LYS A 17 27.92 -6.04 -14.09
N ILE A 18 27.42 -4.81 -13.95
CA ILE A 18 26.32 -4.27 -14.75
C ILE A 18 26.66 -2.85 -15.21
N THR A 19 26.14 -2.45 -16.37
CA THR A 19 26.27 -1.07 -16.86
C THR A 19 25.33 -0.14 -16.11
N ILE A 20 25.54 1.17 -16.27
CA ILE A 20 24.69 2.18 -15.67
C ILE A 20 23.25 2.09 -16.19
N GLU A 21 23.06 1.77 -17.47
CA GLU A 21 21.73 1.62 -18.09
C GLU A 21 20.96 0.46 -17.47
N MET A 22 21.64 -0.67 -17.20
CA MET A 22 21.02 -1.82 -16.53
C MET A 22 20.65 -1.48 -15.08
N ALA A 23 21.52 -0.77 -14.35
CA ALA A 23 21.23 -0.32 -13.00
C ALA A 23 20.01 0.64 -12.97
N VAL A 24 19.94 1.60 -13.90
CA VAL A 24 18.81 2.52 -14.06
C VAL A 24 17.52 1.78 -14.42
N GLY A 25 17.59 0.82 -15.36
CA GLY A 25 16.43 0.00 -15.73
C GLY A 25 15.83 -0.74 -14.54
N HIS A 26 16.67 -1.30 -13.66
CA HIS A 26 16.19 -1.94 -12.43
C HIS A 26 15.57 -0.96 -11.43
N ILE A 27 16.13 0.25 -11.30
CA ILE A 27 15.56 1.29 -10.45
C ILE A 27 14.16 1.67 -10.94
N LEU A 28 13.98 1.85 -12.25
CA LEU A 28 12.67 2.15 -12.84
C LEU A 28 11.65 1.04 -12.58
N GLN A 29 12.03 -0.24 -12.76
CA GLN A 29 11.18 -1.38 -12.42
C GLN A 29 10.80 -1.43 -10.94
N HIS A 30 11.72 -1.01 -10.05
CA HIS A 30 11.43 -0.95 -8.63
C HIS A 30 10.44 0.18 -8.31
N LEU A 31 10.60 1.35 -8.92
CA LEU A 31 9.68 2.48 -8.78
C LEU A 31 8.27 2.11 -9.27
N ASP A 32 8.15 1.44 -10.40
CA ASP A 32 6.86 0.99 -10.94
C ASP A 32 6.11 0.10 -9.94
N LYS A 33 6.80 -0.91 -9.38
CA LYS A 33 6.24 -1.76 -8.31
C LYS A 33 5.87 -0.99 -7.05
N LEU A 34 6.63 0.05 -6.69
CA LEU A 34 6.28 0.91 -5.54
C LEU A 34 4.99 1.69 -5.83
N TYR A 35 4.80 2.19 -7.05
CA TYR A 35 3.56 2.86 -7.46
C TYR A 35 2.37 1.90 -7.51
N GLU A 36 2.54 0.67 -8.01
CA GLU A 36 1.51 -0.37 -7.95
C GLU A 36 1.10 -0.64 -6.50
N LEU A 37 2.09 -0.89 -5.62
CA LEU A 37 1.84 -1.15 -4.20
C LEU A 37 1.14 0.04 -3.51
N GLN A 38 1.57 1.27 -3.81
CA GLN A 38 0.97 2.49 -3.27
C GLN A 38 -0.49 2.62 -3.73
N THR A 39 -0.78 2.32 -4.99
CA THR A 39 -2.13 2.35 -5.56
C THR A 39 -3.02 1.32 -4.87
N THR A 40 -2.58 0.08 -4.74
CA THR A 40 -3.31 -0.97 -4.01
C THR A 40 -3.53 -0.59 -2.55
N THR A 41 -2.52 -0.05 -1.87
CA THR A 41 -2.62 0.37 -0.47
C THR A 41 -3.63 1.51 -0.30
N ASN A 42 -3.67 2.46 -1.25
CA ASN A 42 -4.64 3.54 -1.25
C ASN A 42 -6.07 3.02 -1.45
N ILE A 43 -6.29 2.13 -2.40
CA ILE A 43 -7.59 1.48 -2.63
C ILE A 43 -8.06 0.77 -1.35
N ASN A 44 -7.18 -0.02 -0.72
CA ASN A 44 -7.50 -0.72 0.52
C ASN A 44 -7.86 0.26 1.66
N ARG A 45 -7.17 1.40 1.74
CA ARG A 45 -7.49 2.46 2.73
C ARG A 45 -8.89 3.03 2.52
N TYR A 46 -9.26 3.32 1.27
CA TYR A 46 -10.61 3.81 0.96
C TYR A 46 -11.68 2.78 1.29
N GLU A 47 -11.44 1.50 0.96
CA GLU A 47 -12.39 0.42 1.28
C GLU A 47 -12.57 0.25 2.79
N ILE A 48 -11.47 0.23 3.54
CA ILE A 48 -11.51 0.15 5.01
C ILE A 48 -12.24 1.36 5.58
N ARG A 49 -11.99 2.57 5.07
CA ARG A 49 -12.66 3.78 5.52
C ARG A 49 -14.17 3.70 5.31
N GLY A 50 -14.62 3.25 4.13
CA GLY A 50 -16.04 3.06 3.86
C GLY A 50 -16.70 2.04 4.81
N LYS A 51 -15.99 0.95 5.16
CA LYS A 51 -16.46 -0.03 6.16
C LYS A 51 -16.58 0.58 7.56
N ILE A 52 -15.61 1.41 7.97
CA ILE A 52 -15.64 2.13 9.24
C ILE A 52 -16.85 3.07 9.29
N ASP A 53 -17.02 3.92 8.27
CA ASP A 53 -18.10 4.90 8.23
C ASP A 53 -19.49 4.20 8.29
N ALA A 54 -19.63 3.03 7.64
CA ALA A 54 -20.86 2.23 7.71
C ALA A 54 -21.11 1.65 9.11
N LEU A 55 -20.06 1.13 9.78
CA LEU A 55 -20.17 0.63 11.15
C LEU A 55 -20.47 1.74 12.16
N GLU A 56 -19.86 2.91 12.00
CA GLU A 56 -20.14 4.09 12.83
C GLU A 56 -21.61 4.49 12.76
N LYS A 57 -22.21 4.45 11.55
CA LYS A 57 -23.64 4.71 11.37
C LYS A 57 -24.51 3.67 12.09
N VAL A 58 -24.22 2.38 11.91
CA VAL A 58 -24.98 1.31 12.57
C VAL A 58 -24.91 1.44 14.11
N VAL A 59 -23.74 1.75 14.65
CA VAL A 59 -23.58 1.98 16.09
C VAL A 59 -24.37 3.19 16.57
N ALA A 60 -24.41 4.28 15.79
CA ALA A 60 -25.21 5.46 16.12
C ALA A 60 -26.71 5.15 16.18
N ASP A 61 -27.21 4.39 15.19
CA ASP A 61 -28.62 3.98 15.13
C ASP A 61 -28.99 3.08 16.32
N LEU A 62 -28.16 2.09 16.63
CA LEU A 62 -28.36 1.19 17.78
C LEU A 62 -28.33 1.94 19.12
N ARG A 63 -27.46 2.94 19.27
CA ARG A 63 -27.43 3.78 20.47
C ARG A 63 -28.71 4.58 20.65
N LEU A 64 -29.25 5.14 19.56
CA LEU A 64 -30.53 5.85 19.58
C LEU A 64 -31.68 4.92 19.96
N GLU A 65 -31.70 3.71 19.42
CA GLU A 65 -32.74 2.73 19.73
C GLU A 65 -32.67 2.23 21.17
N ALA A 66 -31.47 1.93 21.68
CA ALA A 66 -31.27 1.58 23.09
C ALA A 66 -31.69 2.72 24.03
N ALA A 67 -31.41 3.98 23.67
CA ALA A 67 -31.85 5.14 24.46
C ALA A 67 -33.38 5.30 24.47
N ARG A 68 -34.07 4.89 23.39
CA ARG A 68 -35.54 4.87 23.34
C ARG A 68 -36.14 3.76 24.20
N LEU A 69 -35.51 2.59 24.24
CA LEU A 69 -35.99 1.43 25.02
C LEU A 69 -35.75 1.57 26.52
N ASN A 70 -34.80 2.42 26.93
CA ASN A 70 -34.47 2.70 28.34
C ASN A 70 -35.23 3.89 28.94
N ASN A 71 -36.08 4.58 28.17
CA ASN A 71 -37.02 5.61 28.62
C ASN A 71 -38.45 5.05 28.60
#